data_AF-A0A848W3M9-F1
#
_entry.id   AF-A0A848W3M9-F1
#
_cell.length_a   1.000
_cell.length_b   1.000
_cell.length_c   1.000
_cell.angle_alpha   90.00
_cell.angle_beta   90.00
_cell.angle_gamma   90.00
#
_symmetry.space_group_name_H-M   'P 1'
#
loop_
_entity.id
_entity.type
_entity.pdbx_description
1 polymer ?
#
loop_
_entity_poly.entity_id
_entity_poly.type
_entity_poly.pdbx_seq_one_letter_code
_entity_poly.pdbx_strand_id
1 'polypeptide(L)'
;MRCLFAAALFLVVLADPASAQTRNENWALCEAGDPARGIAACTSLIESGSETIQNLAIAHSNRGITYSDKGDFARAIADYERALQLRPTLVSALNSLAWDLATMPQADRRDGRRAVELAEQAASSNPREPGFLDTLAAAYAEAGKFGDAVRSQKQGIEMLKQTEGMPKSVIDDFESRLRLYENNQPFHRSP
;
A
#
# COMPACT_ATOMS: atom_id res chain seq x y z
N MET A 1 17.31 -69.16 -31.84
CA MET A 1 17.39 -67.85 -32.53
C MET A 1 16.79 -66.82 -31.59
N ARG A 2 17.58 -65.82 -31.18
CA ARG A 2 17.35 -64.99 -29.97
C ARG A 2 16.21 -63.97 -30.17
N CYS A 3 15.31 -63.88 -29.20
CA CYS A 3 14.27 -62.86 -29.09
C CYS A 3 14.89 -61.47 -28.84
N LEU A 4 14.46 -60.48 -29.63
CA LEU A 4 14.73 -59.05 -29.43
C LEU A 4 13.83 -58.53 -28.32
N PHE A 5 14.41 -58.09 -27.19
CA PHE A 5 13.71 -57.27 -26.20
C PHE A 5 14.01 -55.80 -26.48
N ALA A 6 12.99 -55.04 -26.88
CA ALA A 6 13.04 -53.59 -26.95
C ALA A 6 12.84 -53.03 -25.52
N ALA A 7 13.90 -52.45 -24.96
CA ALA A 7 13.81 -51.73 -23.69
C ALA A 7 13.25 -50.32 -23.96
N ALA A 8 11.99 -50.10 -23.57
CA ALA A 8 11.41 -48.76 -23.52
C ALA A 8 12.00 -48.00 -22.32
N LEU A 9 12.89 -47.05 -22.58
CA LEU A 9 13.44 -46.15 -21.57
C LEU A 9 12.37 -45.11 -21.22
N PHE A 10 11.65 -45.32 -20.12
CA PHE A 10 10.77 -44.30 -19.55
C PHE A 10 11.62 -43.16 -18.97
N LEU A 11 11.65 -42.03 -19.66
CA LEU A 11 12.11 -40.75 -19.11
C LEU A 11 11.11 -40.34 -18.01
N VAL A 12 11.46 -40.60 -16.75
CA VAL A 12 10.80 -39.97 -15.61
C VAL A 12 11.22 -38.50 -15.62
N VAL A 13 10.36 -37.62 -16.13
CA VAL A 13 10.47 -36.19 -15.89
C VAL A 13 10.17 -36.00 -14.40
N LEU A 14 11.22 -35.92 -13.58
CA LEU A 14 11.07 -35.34 -12.25
C LEU A 14 10.60 -33.91 -12.50
N ALA A 15 9.35 -33.61 -12.14
CA ALA A 15 8.97 -32.22 -11.97
C ALA A 15 9.98 -31.65 -10.96
N ASP A 16 10.79 -30.68 -11.39
CA ASP A 16 11.45 -29.80 -10.43
C ASP A 16 10.32 -29.34 -9.51
N PRO A 17 10.38 -29.60 -8.19
CA PRO A 17 9.43 -28.97 -7.30
C PRO A 17 9.69 -27.50 -7.56
N ALA A 18 8.75 -26.79 -8.20
CA ALA A 18 8.79 -25.35 -8.28
C ALA A 18 9.15 -24.89 -6.87
N SER A 19 10.39 -24.42 -6.69
CA SER A 19 11.02 -24.39 -5.39
C SER A 19 10.08 -23.66 -4.45
N ALA A 20 9.49 -24.38 -3.50
CA ALA A 20 8.50 -23.78 -2.62
C ALA A 20 9.18 -22.57 -1.97
N GLN A 21 8.65 -21.37 -2.25
CA GLN A 21 9.30 -20.13 -1.84
C GLN A 21 9.54 -20.18 -0.33
N THR A 22 10.76 -19.88 0.08
CA THR A 22 11.10 -19.89 1.49
C THR A 22 10.35 -18.76 2.20
N ARG A 23 10.20 -18.88 3.52
CA ARG A 23 9.62 -17.79 4.33
C ARG A 23 10.31 -16.45 4.08
N ASN A 24 11.64 -16.44 3.95
CA ASN A 24 12.40 -15.21 3.75
C ASN A 24 12.20 -14.63 2.34
N GLU A 25 12.13 -15.48 1.32
CA GLU A 25 11.78 -15.04 -0.05
C GLU A 25 10.38 -14.45 -0.10
N ASN A 26 9.42 -15.07 0.59
CA ASN A 26 8.06 -14.55 0.69
C ASN A 26 8.03 -13.18 1.37
N TRP A 27 8.79 -12.96 2.44
CA TRP A 27 8.90 -11.65 3.07
C TRP A 27 9.49 -10.60 2.13
N ALA A 28 10.60 -10.93 1.47
CA ALA A 28 11.23 -10.03 0.51
C ALA A 28 10.27 -9.64 -0.62
N LEU A 29 9.53 -10.59 -1.18
CA LEU A 29 8.55 -10.33 -2.23
C LEU A 29 7.33 -9.55 -1.72
N CYS A 30 6.85 -9.86 -0.52
CA CYS A 30 5.73 -9.16 0.11
C CYS A 30 6.06 -7.68 0.36
N GLU A 31 7.32 -7.35 0.64
CA GLU A 31 7.80 -5.98 0.86
C GLU A 31 8.20 -5.26 -0.44
N ALA A 32 8.55 -5.98 -1.50
CA ALA A 32 9.15 -5.41 -2.72
C ALA A 32 8.18 -4.62 -3.63
N GLY A 33 6.87 -4.65 -3.38
CA GLY A 33 5.89 -3.89 -4.17
C GLY A 33 5.66 -4.38 -5.60
N ASP A 34 6.20 -5.53 -6.01
CA ASP A 34 5.83 -6.19 -7.28
C ASP A 34 4.36 -6.63 -7.21
N PRO A 35 3.47 -6.15 -8.09
CA PRO A 35 2.04 -6.37 -7.93
C PRO A 35 1.59 -7.83 -7.93
N ALA A 36 2.21 -8.69 -8.74
CA ALA A 36 1.78 -10.08 -8.84
C ALA A 36 2.48 -10.96 -7.81
N ARG A 37 3.80 -10.77 -7.65
CA ARG A 37 4.62 -11.58 -6.73
C ARG A 37 4.37 -11.19 -5.28
N GLY A 38 4.18 -9.90 -5.00
CA GLY A 38 3.90 -9.40 -3.66
C GLY A 38 2.59 -9.95 -3.09
N ILE A 39 1.50 -9.96 -3.89
CA ILE A 39 0.21 -10.51 -3.44
C ILE A 39 0.33 -11.99 -3.08
N ALA A 40 0.94 -12.80 -3.95
CA ALA A 40 1.08 -14.24 -3.72
C ALA A 40 1.97 -14.53 -2.50
N ALA A 41 3.06 -13.78 -2.35
CA ALA A 41 3.99 -13.93 -1.25
C ALA A 41 3.38 -13.52 0.10
N CYS A 42 2.73 -12.35 0.19
CA CYS A 42 2.01 -11.94 1.40
C CYS A 42 0.90 -12.94 1.75
N THR A 43 0.17 -13.44 0.76
CA THR A 43 -0.88 -14.46 0.97
C THR A 43 -0.32 -15.74 1.57
N SER A 44 0.81 -16.23 1.04
CA SER A 44 1.49 -17.41 1.57
C SER A 44 1.93 -17.22 3.02
N LEU A 45 2.42 -16.02 3.39
CA LEU A 45 2.78 -15.69 4.78
C LEU A 45 1.55 -15.68 5.70
N ILE A 46 0.47 -15.04 5.27
CA ILE A 46 -0.80 -14.95 6.04
C ILE A 46 -1.39 -16.34 6.29
N GLU A 47 -1.37 -17.20 5.28
CA GLU A 47 -1.98 -18.55 5.33
C GLU A 47 -1.07 -19.59 5.99
N SER A 48 0.22 -19.28 6.20
CA SER A 48 1.19 -20.23 6.77
C SER A 48 0.87 -20.69 8.19
N GLY A 49 0.02 -19.97 8.92
CA GLY A 49 -0.27 -20.20 10.34
C GLY A 49 0.94 -20.05 11.28
N SER A 50 2.08 -19.56 10.76
CA SER A 50 3.37 -19.55 11.46
C SER A 50 3.87 -18.14 11.82
N GLU A 51 3.17 -17.09 11.35
CA GLU A 51 3.56 -15.70 11.57
C GLU A 51 3.06 -15.15 12.91
N THR A 52 3.84 -14.23 13.48
CA THR A 52 3.41 -13.50 14.68
C THR A 52 2.26 -12.53 14.34
N ILE A 53 1.50 -12.09 15.34
CA ILE A 53 0.45 -11.07 15.15
C ILE A 53 1.01 -9.78 14.52
N GLN A 54 2.23 -9.39 14.92
CA GLN A 54 2.89 -8.20 14.37
C GLN A 54 3.22 -8.37 12.89
N ASN A 55 3.75 -9.54 12.53
CA ASN A 55 4.08 -9.89 11.15
C ASN A 55 2.83 -10.03 10.29
N LEU A 56 1.76 -10.67 10.79
CA LEU A 56 0.48 -10.75 10.09
C LEU A 56 -0.07 -9.36 9.78
N ALA A 57 0.00 -8.41 10.72
CA ALA A 57 -0.42 -7.03 10.48
C ALA A 57 0.38 -6.39 9.34
N ILE A 58 1.70 -6.60 9.29
CA ILE A 58 2.57 -6.07 8.22
C ILE A 58 2.24 -6.74 6.89
N ALA A 59 2.10 -8.07 6.84
CA ALA A 59 1.78 -8.80 5.61
C ALA A 59 0.43 -8.37 5.02
N HIS A 60 -0.59 -8.18 5.86
CA HIS A 60 -1.87 -7.60 5.44
C HIS A 60 -1.69 -6.17 4.92
N SER A 61 -0.97 -5.29 5.64
CA SER A 61 -0.72 -3.92 5.19
C SER A 61 -0.03 -3.88 3.83
N ASN A 62 0.99 -4.72 3.62
CA ASN A 62 1.75 -4.76 2.38
C ASN A 62 0.91 -5.29 1.22
N ARG A 63 0.16 -6.37 1.45
CA ARG A 63 -0.78 -6.90 0.44
C ARG A 63 -1.86 -5.87 0.09
N GLY A 64 -2.33 -5.11 1.07
CA GLY A 64 -3.26 -4.00 0.87
C GLY A 64 -2.69 -2.92 -0.04
N ILE A 65 -1.45 -2.48 0.19
CA ILE A 65 -0.72 -1.56 -0.71
C ILE A 65 -0.66 -2.13 -2.12
N THR A 66 -0.28 -3.39 -2.25
CA THR A 66 -0.18 -4.03 -3.57
C THR A 66 -1.54 -4.11 -4.28
N TYR A 67 -2.64 -4.33 -3.56
CA TYR A 67 -3.98 -4.27 -4.14
C TYR A 67 -4.39 -2.84 -4.53
N SER A 68 -4.07 -1.84 -3.72
CA SER A 68 -4.32 -0.42 -4.02
C SER A 68 -3.62 0.02 -5.30
N ASP A 69 -2.36 -0.38 -5.48
CA ASP A 69 -1.57 -0.10 -6.69
C ASP A 69 -2.17 -0.74 -7.95
N LYS A 70 -2.90 -1.84 -7.79
CA LYS A 70 -3.65 -2.49 -8.87
C LYS A 70 -5.06 -1.91 -9.10
N GLY A 71 -5.47 -0.93 -8.30
CA GLY A 71 -6.81 -0.36 -8.32
C GLY A 71 -7.88 -1.24 -7.65
N ASP A 72 -7.49 -2.31 -6.96
CA ASP A 72 -8.43 -3.16 -6.22
C ASP A 72 -8.62 -2.65 -4.79
N PHE A 73 -9.27 -1.50 -4.69
CA PHE A 73 -9.49 -0.81 -3.41
C PHE A 73 -10.34 -1.63 -2.43
N ALA A 74 -11.21 -2.51 -2.93
CA ALA A 74 -12.03 -3.37 -2.08
C ALA A 74 -11.15 -4.33 -1.26
N ARG A 75 -10.22 -5.03 -1.94
CA ARG A 75 -9.28 -5.92 -1.25
C ARG A 75 -8.24 -5.15 -0.45
N ALA A 76 -7.80 -3.99 -0.94
CA ALA A 76 -6.88 -3.11 -0.21
C ALA A 76 -7.46 -2.70 1.15
N ILE A 77 -8.67 -2.17 1.17
CA ILE A 77 -9.36 -1.73 2.40
C ILE A 77 -9.54 -2.89 3.38
N ALA A 78 -9.99 -4.06 2.90
CA ALA A 78 -10.16 -5.23 3.76
C ALA A 78 -8.84 -5.67 4.42
N ASP A 79 -7.75 -5.64 3.67
CA ASP A 79 -6.42 -5.96 4.19
C ASP A 79 -5.92 -4.90 5.19
N TYR A 80 -6.10 -3.61 4.92
CA TYR A 80 -5.76 -2.57 5.88
C TYR A 80 -6.57 -2.66 7.16
N GLU A 81 -7.88 -2.91 7.06
CA GLU A 81 -8.73 -3.10 8.23
C GLU A 81 -8.27 -4.31 9.05
N ARG A 82 -7.88 -5.41 8.40
CA ARG A 82 -7.34 -6.57 9.10
C ARG A 82 -6.00 -6.24 9.77
N ALA A 83 -5.13 -5.50 9.11
CA ALA A 83 -3.87 -5.05 9.67
C ALA A 83 -4.09 -4.19 10.92
N LEU A 84 -5.05 -3.26 10.88
CA LEU A 84 -5.39 -2.36 11.99
C LEU A 84 -6.13 -3.08 13.13
N GLN A 85 -6.89 -4.14 12.86
CA GLN A 85 -7.43 -5.01 13.92
C GLN A 85 -6.32 -5.71 14.70
N LEU A 86 -5.27 -6.17 14.00
CA LEU A 86 -4.13 -6.87 14.62
C LEU A 86 -3.17 -5.90 15.32
N ARG A 87 -2.97 -4.71 14.73
CA ARG A 87 -2.12 -3.64 15.26
C ARG A 87 -2.73 -2.27 14.94
N PRO A 88 -3.54 -1.70 15.86
CA PRO A 88 -4.25 -0.44 15.63
C PRO A 88 -3.36 0.77 15.33
N THR A 89 -2.10 0.74 15.78
CA THR A 89 -1.13 1.82 15.61
C THR A 89 -0.17 1.57 14.44
N LEU A 90 -0.51 0.65 13.52
CA LEU A 90 0.31 0.39 12.35
C LEU A 90 0.23 1.56 11.37
N VAL A 91 1.21 2.45 11.46
CA VAL A 91 1.28 3.72 10.71
C VAL A 91 1.15 3.54 9.20
N SER A 92 1.79 2.51 8.61
CA SER A 92 1.67 2.24 7.18
C SER A 92 0.21 1.95 6.77
N ALA A 93 -0.49 1.10 7.53
CA ALA A 93 -1.89 0.78 7.25
C ALA A 93 -2.82 1.97 7.51
N LEU A 94 -2.58 2.76 8.56
CA LEU A 94 -3.32 4.00 8.83
C LEU A 94 -3.19 4.98 7.65
N ASN A 95 -1.96 5.24 7.23
CA ASN A 95 -1.66 6.19 6.15
C ASN A 95 -2.22 5.70 4.80
N SER A 96 -1.96 4.45 4.43
CA SER A 96 -2.43 3.91 3.15
C SER A 96 -3.95 3.80 3.07
N LEU A 97 -4.62 3.39 4.14
CA LEU A 97 -6.09 3.38 4.17
C LEU A 97 -6.67 4.78 4.09
N ALA A 98 -6.09 5.76 4.79
CA ALA A 98 -6.51 7.15 4.70
C ALA A 98 -6.38 7.69 3.28
N TRP A 99 -5.23 7.43 2.64
CA TRP A 99 -4.99 7.80 1.25
C TRP A 99 -6.02 7.19 0.31
N ASP A 100 -6.32 5.90 0.45
CA ASP A 100 -7.30 5.21 -0.39
C ASP A 100 -8.71 5.76 -0.20
N LEU A 101 -9.15 5.92 1.04
CA LEU A 101 -10.46 6.46 1.37
C LEU A 101 -10.65 7.91 0.91
N ALA A 102 -9.58 8.69 0.83
CA ALA A 102 -9.62 10.06 0.33
C ALA A 102 -9.56 10.14 -1.20
N THR A 103 -8.74 9.30 -1.85
CA THR A 103 -8.32 9.54 -3.23
C THR A 103 -8.80 8.51 -4.25
N MET A 104 -9.39 7.38 -3.84
CA MET A 104 -9.79 6.37 -4.82
C MET A 104 -10.80 6.92 -5.85
N PRO A 105 -10.75 6.46 -7.12
CA PRO A 105 -11.65 6.93 -8.17
C PRO A 105 -13.13 6.59 -7.89
N GLN A 106 -13.43 5.54 -7.14
CA GLN A 106 -14.79 5.10 -6.83
C GLN A 106 -15.43 6.00 -5.77
N ALA A 107 -16.19 7.00 -6.23
CA ALA A 107 -16.82 8.02 -5.37
C ALA A 107 -17.77 7.44 -4.31
N ASP A 108 -18.43 6.33 -4.61
CA ASP A 108 -19.34 5.63 -3.69
C ASP A 108 -18.62 4.94 -2.52
N ARG A 109 -17.29 4.81 -2.61
CA ARG A 109 -16.45 4.14 -1.60
C ARG A 109 -15.50 5.08 -0.88
N ARG A 110 -15.40 6.35 -1.29
CA ARG A 110 -14.64 7.36 -0.56
C ARG A 110 -15.32 7.70 0.77
N ASP A 111 -14.51 7.97 1.77
CA ASP A 111 -14.95 8.39 3.11
C ASP A 111 -13.96 9.41 3.67
N GLY A 112 -14.16 10.68 3.32
CA GLY A 112 -13.29 11.77 3.76
C GLY A 112 -13.22 11.93 5.27
N ARG A 113 -14.33 11.67 6.00
CA ARG A 113 -14.33 11.78 7.47
C ARG A 113 -13.42 10.73 8.09
N ARG A 114 -13.58 9.46 7.69
CA ARG A 114 -12.74 8.37 8.17
C ARG A 114 -11.29 8.53 7.72
N ALA A 115 -11.06 9.03 6.51
CA ALA A 115 -9.73 9.34 6.02
C ALA A 115 -9.00 10.35 6.93
N VAL A 116 -9.69 11.41 7.40
CA VAL A 116 -9.11 12.40 8.31
C VAL A 116 -8.71 11.75 9.64
N GLU A 117 -9.60 10.96 10.25
CA GLU A 117 -9.32 10.29 11.53
C GLU A 117 -8.08 9.37 11.46
N LEU A 118 -7.91 8.66 10.34
CA LEU A 118 -6.78 7.77 10.12
C LEU A 118 -5.49 8.55 9.80
N ALA A 119 -5.58 9.59 8.97
CA ALA A 119 -4.43 10.42 8.59
C ALA A 119 -3.90 11.22 9.79
N GLU A 120 -4.76 11.75 10.66
CA GLU A 120 -4.36 12.44 11.89
C GLU A 120 -3.61 11.50 12.83
N GLN A 121 -4.06 10.23 12.96
CA GLN A 121 -3.34 9.22 13.74
C GLN A 121 -1.97 8.91 13.12
N ALA A 122 -1.88 8.77 11.79
CA ALA A 122 -0.61 8.52 11.11
C ALA A 122 0.36 9.70 11.29
N ALA A 123 -0.09 10.93 11.04
CA ALA A 123 0.69 12.15 11.18
C ALA A 123 1.14 12.41 12.63
N SER A 124 0.34 12.02 13.62
CA SER A 124 0.73 12.13 15.04
C SER A 124 1.93 11.26 15.40
N SER A 125 2.19 10.17 14.67
CA SER A 125 3.34 9.29 14.92
C SER A 125 4.68 9.91 14.47
N ASN A 126 4.66 10.67 13.39
CA ASN A 126 5.78 11.47 12.90
C ASN A 126 5.25 12.75 12.24
N PRO A 127 5.09 13.85 13.01
CA PRO A 127 4.56 15.11 12.49
C PRO A 127 5.47 15.80 11.46
N ARG A 128 6.67 15.25 11.24
CA ARG A 128 7.70 15.76 10.33
C ARG A 128 7.94 14.84 9.14
N GLU A 129 6.96 14.03 8.77
CA GLU A 129 6.99 13.22 7.55
C GLU A 129 6.15 13.88 6.45
N PRO A 130 6.74 14.37 5.34
CA PRO A 130 5.98 15.04 4.28
C PRO A 130 4.86 14.19 3.69
N GLY A 131 5.06 12.87 3.57
CA GLY A 131 4.04 11.96 3.04
C GLY A 131 2.78 11.88 3.92
N PHE A 132 2.93 11.99 5.25
CA PHE A 132 1.78 12.00 6.17
C PHE A 132 1.00 13.32 6.06
N LEU A 133 1.71 14.44 5.84
CA LEU A 133 1.07 15.75 5.63
C LEU A 133 0.28 15.80 4.31
N ASP A 134 0.79 15.17 3.26
CA ASP A 134 0.11 15.06 1.97
C ASP A 134 -1.12 14.16 2.04
N THR A 135 -1.02 13.03 2.74
CA THR A 135 -2.18 12.16 3.02
C THR A 135 -3.24 12.90 3.84
N LEU A 136 -2.82 13.62 4.88
CA LEU A 136 -3.71 14.43 5.70
C LEU A 136 -4.37 15.55 4.91
N ALA A 137 -3.64 16.21 4.00
CA ALA A 137 -4.19 17.23 3.12
C ALA A 137 -5.24 16.66 2.16
N ALA A 138 -4.97 15.50 1.55
CA ALA A 138 -5.93 14.81 0.70
C ALA A 138 -7.20 14.41 1.47
N ALA A 139 -7.05 13.89 2.68
CA ALA A 139 -8.16 13.54 3.56
C ALA A 139 -9.00 14.77 3.94
N TYR A 140 -8.36 15.87 4.32
CA TYR A 140 -9.06 17.12 4.61
C TYR A 140 -9.80 17.66 3.38
N ALA A 141 -9.20 17.60 2.20
CA ALA A 141 -9.83 18.05 0.96
C ALA A 141 -11.07 17.22 0.62
N GLU A 142 -11.00 15.88 0.75
CA GLU A 142 -12.17 15.00 0.54
C GLU A 142 -13.27 15.24 1.58
N ALA A 143 -12.89 15.60 2.82
CA ALA A 143 -13.85 16.02 3.85
C ALA A 143 -14.39 17.46 3.67
N GLY A 144 -14.01 18.17 2.60
CA GLY A 144 -14.41 19.56 2.33
C GLY A 144 -13.71 20.61 3.19
N LYS A 145 -12.70 20.22 3.99
CA LYS A 145 -11.92 21.08 4.87
C LYS A 145 -10.72 21.69 4.13
N PHE A 146 -10.98 22.43 3.06
CA PHE A 146 -9.92 22.93 2.16
C PHE A 146 -8.91 23.87 2.84
N GLY A 147 -9.33 24.65 3.84
CA GLY A 147 -8.41 25.48 4.62
C GLY A 147 -7.37 24.66 5.38
N ASP A 148 -7.76 23.51 5.94
CA ASP A 148 -6.84 22.57 6.58
C ASP A 148 -5.96 21.88 5.54
N ALA A 149 -6.55 21.44 4.42
CA ALA A 149 -5.82 20.80 3.33
C ALA A 149 -4.67 21.68 2.79
N VAL A 150 -4.95 22.95 2.50
CA VAL A 150 -3.95 23.92 2.02
C VAL A 150 -2.83 24.13 3.04
N ARG A 151 -3.15 24.20 4.34
CA ARG A 151 -2.14 24.35 5.39
C ARG A 151 -1.22 23.13 5.47
N SER A 152 -1.80 21.92 5.56
CA SER A 152 -1.05 20.68 5.63
C SER A 152 -0.16 20.49 4.40
N GLN A 153 -0.70 20.75 3.20
CA GLN A 153 0.05 20.60 1.96
C GLN A 153 1.24 21.58 1.86
N LYS A 154 1.04 22.85 2.25
CA LYS A 154 2.12 23.84 2.29
C LYS A 154 3.23 23.45 3.27
N GLN A 155 2.87 22.92 4.43
CA GLN A 155 3.86 22.40 5.37
C GLN A 155 4.66 21.25 4.76
N GLY A 156 4.00 20.29 4.10
CA GLY A 156 4.69 19.18 3.42
C GLY A 156 5.67 19.67 2.34
N ILE A 157 5.23 20.62 1.49
CA ILE A 157 6.07 21.21 0.44
C ILE A 157 7.31 21.92 1.02
N GLU A 158 7.13 22.68 2.09
CA GLU A 158 8.24 23.38 2.75
C GLU A 158 9.30 22.39 3.24
N MET A 159 8.87 21.29 3.84
CA MET A 159 9.77 20.24 4.32
C MET A 159 10.52 19.52 3.18
N LEU A 160 9.83 19.23 2.08
CA LEU A 160 10.46 18.64 0.89
C LEU A 160 11.53 19.56 0.31
N LYS A 161 11.27 20.88 0.24
CA LYS A 161 12.23 21.88 -0.25
C LYS A 161 13.47 22.02 0.64
N GLN A 162 13.36 21.67 1.91
CA GLN A 162 14.48 21.64 2.86
C GLN A 162 15.24 20.32 2.85
N THR A 163 14.71 19.27 2.20
CA THR A 163 15.34 17.95 2.17
C THR A 163 16.38 17.90 1.04
N GLU A 164 17.64 17.68 1.40
CA GLU A 164 18.74 17.59 0.44
C GLU A 164 18.52 16.45 -0.56
N GLY A 165 18.72 16.71 -1.84
CA GLY A 165 18.59 15.72 -2.90
C GLY A 165 17.14 15.30 -3.23
N MET A 166 16.12 15.95 -2.65
CA MET A 166 14.72 15.66 -2.95
C MET A 166 14.43 15.87 -4.46
N PRO A 167 13.89 14.86 -5.17
CA PRO A 167 13.58 15.00 -6.58
C PRO A 167 12.53 16.07 -6.80
N LYS A 168 12.77 16.96 -7.77
CA LYS A 168 11.82 18.02 -8.11
C LYS A 168 10.43 17.48 -8.44
N SER A 169 10.33 16.32 -9.09
CA SER A 169 9.05 15.69 -9.42
C SER A 169 8.16 15.43 -8.20
N VAL A 170 8.75 15.09 -7.05
CA VAL A 170 8.00 14.86 -5.81
C VAL A 170 7.40 16.17 -5.30
N ILE A 171 8.17 17.27 -5.37
CA ILE A 171 7.70 18.61 -5.01
C ILE A 171 6.60 19.05 -5.98
N ASP A 172 6.78 18.81 -7.28
CA ASP A 172 5.81 19.16 -8.32
C ASP A 172 4.46 18.43 -8.12
N ASP A 173 4.48 17.16 -7.70
CA ASP A 173 3.27 16.40 -7.35
C ASP A 173 2.51 17.05 -6.19
N PHE A 174 3.23 17.43 -5.13
CA PHE A 174 2.63 18.09 -3.97
C PHE A 174 2.06 19.46 -4.34
N GLU A 175 2.78 20.24 -5.14
CA GLU A 175 2.31 21.55 -5.63
C GLU A 175 1.10 21.42 -6.55
N SER A 176 1.01 20.33 -7.32
CA SER A 176 -0.17 20.02 -8.15
C SER A 176 -1.41 19.80 -7.30
N ARG A 177 -1.31 18.99 -6.24
CA ARG A 177 -2.41 18.77 -5.30
C ARG A 177 -2.76 20.04 -4.52
N LEU A 178 -1.76 20.83 -4.13
CA LEU A 178 -2.00 22.14 -3.49
C LEU A 178 -2.88 23.03 -4.36
N ARG A 179 -2.60 23.13 -5.67
CA ARG A 179 -3.42 23.93 -6.60
C ARG A 179 -4.88 23.46 -6.66
N LEU A 180 -5.13 22.15 -6.56
CA LEU A 180 -6.50 21.63 -6.48
C LEU A 180 -7.17 22.11 -5.19
N TYR A 181 -6.48 21.97 -4.05
CA TYR A 181 -7.01 22.34 -2.74
C TYR A 181 -7.28 23.85 -2.61
N GLU A 182 -6.42 24.70 -3.18
CA GLU A 182 -6.63 26.15 -3.24
C GLU A 182 -7.86 26.55 -4.09
N ASN A 183 -8.29 25.67 -5.00
CA ASN A 183 -9.51 25.84 -5.81
C ASN A 183 -10.72 25.06 -5.26
N ASN A 184 -10.67 24.61 -4.01
CA ASN A 184 -11.71 23.79 -3.37
C ASN A 184 -12.03 22.49 -4.14
N GLN A 185 -11.02 21.85 -4.75
CA GLN A 185 -11.16 20.59 -5.45
C GLN A 185 -10.36 19.50 -4.72
N PRO A 186 -10.95 18.35 -4.38
CA PRO A 186 -10.21 17.21 -3.86
C PRO A 186 -9.37 16.55 -4.97
N PHE A 187 -8.31 15.86 -4.57
CA PHE A 187 -7.51 15.06 -5.48
C PHE A 187 -8.04 13.62 -5.50
N HIS A 188 -8.38 13.10 -6.68
CA HIS A 188 -8.72 11.70 -6.89
C HIS A 188 -7.76 11.08 -7.89
N ARG A 189 -7.32 9.85 -7.62
CA ARG A 189 -6.52 9.05 -8.55
C ARG A 189 -7.33 8.71 -9.79
N SER A 190 -6.64 8.57 -10.90
CA SER A 190 -7.24 8.07 -12.14
C SER A 190 -7.70 6.61 -11.99
N PRO A 191 -8.76 6.19 -12.71
CA PRO A 191 -9.18 4.79 -12.80
C PRO A 191 -8.11 3.83 -13.31
#